data_AF-A0A183IF58-F1
#
_entry.id   AF-A0A183IF58-F1
#
_cell.length_a   1.000
_cell.length_b   1.000
_cell.length_c   1.000
_cell.angle_alpha   90.00
_cell.angle_beta   90.00
_cell.angle_gamma   90.00
#
_symmetry.space_group_name_H-M   'P 1'
#
loop_
_entity.id
_entity.type
_entity.pdbx_description
1 polymer ?
#
loop_
_entity_poly.entity_id
_entity_poly.type
_entity_poly.pdbx_seq_one_letter_code
_entity_poly.pdbx_strand_id
1 'polypeptide(L)'
;MISHNGKWMKPPVPWKAMAMSRVLWSNILAVLCHEAPMSAIMMFLPMYMRDVLHFCMKTNGMLSALPIACFLVFKILATHLNQMLQVVFQIDRTTLAKGFNFVACLGLGGFLLSVTNLDCQNRITAVILICLSIGFAGFHTPGCLSTLLSIAPTFSGTIASIAYFFASVSAMIIPLVVKSVVIYGTKAEWQLVLIATGCIALLPVVFFTLFGSAEEQPWAQPQQAKLSTVSVEKF
;
A
#
# COMPACT_ATOMS: atom_id res chain seq x y z
N MET A 1 -29.26 -8.95 8.10
CA MET A 1 -30.25 -9.47 9.06
C MET A 1 -31.47 -8.58 9.03
N ILE A 2 -32.63 -9.11 8.64
CA ILE A 2 -33.93 -8.51 8.98
C ILE A 2 -34.31 -9.16 10.31
N SER A 3 -34.13 -8.43 11.40
CA SER A 3 -34.86 -8.71 12.63
C SER A 3 -36.32 -8.33 12.37
N HIS A 4 -37.27 -9.00 13.02
CA HIS A 4 -38.71 -8.74 13.00
C HIS A 4 -39.10 -7.27 13.38
N ASN A 5 -38.11 -6.39 13.62
CA ASN A 5 -38.21 -4.95 13.88
C ASN A 5 -37.27 -4.05 13.04
N GLY A 6 -36.75 -4.51 11.89
CA GLY A 6 -36.07 -3.64 10.90
C GLY A 6 -34.77 -2.94 11.35
N LYS A 7 -34.25 -3.22 12.56
CA LYS A 7 -33.00 -2.63 13.06
C LYS A 7 -31.81 -3.52 12.73
N TRP A 8 -30.91 -3.00 11.90
CA TRP A 8 -29.59 -3.59 11.61
C TRP A 8 -28.69 -3.56 12.85
N MET A 9 -28.69 -4.62 13.66
CA MET A 9 -27.73 -4.74 14.74
C MET A 9 -26.38 -5.21 14.19
N LYS A 10 -25.36 -4.35 14.28
CA LYS A 10 -23.98 -4.70 13.94
C LYS A 10 -23.49 -5.76 14.94
N PRO A 11 -22.86 -6.85 14.49
CA PRO A 11 -22.27 -7.81 15.41
C PRO A 11 -21.19 -7.12 16.27
N PRO A 12 -21.02 -7.52 17.53
CA PRO A 12 -19.97 -6.97 18.38
C PRO A 12 -18.59 -7.20 17.75
N VAL A 13 -17.71 -6.21 17.84
CA VAL A 13 -16.38 -6.28 17.22
C VAL A 13 -15.52 -7.33 17.92
N PRO A 14 -15.01 -8.35 17.23
CA PRO A 14 -14.24 -9.43 17.83
C PRO A 14 -12.76 -9.04 18.05
N TRP A 15 -12.52 -8.04 18.92
CA TRP A 15 -11.20 -7.43 19.15
C TRP A 15 -10.07 -8.43 19.39
N LYS A 16 -10.29 -9.45 20.23
CA LYS A 16 -9.28 -10.47 20.54
C LYS A 16 -8.91 -11.29 19.30
N ALA A 17 -9.89 -11.70 18.51
CA ALA A 17 -9.66 -12.49 17.29
C ALA A 17 -8.95 -11.66 16.21
N MET A 18 -9.33 -10.38 16.07
CA MET A 18 -8.64 -9.43 15.20
C MET A 18 -7.18 -9.27 15.60
N ALA A 19 -6.90 -9.03 16.89
CA ALA A 19 -5.54 -8.83 17.40
C ALA A 19 -4.64 -10.06 17.20
N MET A 20 -5.19 -11.28 17.17
CA MET A 20 -4.43 -12.53 16.95
C MET A 20 -4.37 -12.95 15.46
N SER A 21 -5.07 -12.25 14.56
CA SER A 21 -5.16 -12.62 13.15
C SER A 21 -3.87 -12.26 12.39
N ARG A 22 -3.11 -13.28 11.99
CA ARG A 22 -1.88 -13.11 11.20
C ARG A 22 -2.15 -12.47 9.84
N VAL A 23 -3.25 -12.84 9.19
CA VAL A 23 -3.65 -12.30 7.88
C VAL A 23 -3.95 -10.81 7.99
N LEU A 24 -4.63 -10.37 9.06
CA LEU A 24 -4.94 -8.97 9.29
C LEU A 24 -3.66 -8.15 9.44
N TRP A 25 -2.75 -8.57 10.32
CA TRP A 25 -1.49 -7.85 10.54
C TRP A 25 -0.58 -7.87 9.33
N SER A 26 -0.54 -8.96 8.56
CA SER A 26 0.20 -9.01 7.30
C SER A 26 -0.33 -8.00 6.27
N ASN A 27 -1.66 -7.84 6.17
CA ASN A 27 -2.26 -6.85 5.29
C ASN A 27 -2.00 -5.41 5.77
N ILE A 28 -2.14 -5.15 7.08
CA ILE A 28 -1.86 -3.84 7.68
C ILE A 28 -0.40 -3.45 7.45
N LEU A 29 0.54 -4.37 7.68
CA LEU A 29 1.95 -4.12 7.48
C LEU A 29 2.26 -3.87 6.00
N ALA A 30 1.58 -4.54 5.07
CA ALA A 30 1.74 -4.29 3.63
C ALA A 30 1.31 -2.87 3.27
N VAL A 31 0.13 -2.44 3.75
CA VAL A 31 -0.34 -1.07 3.54
C VAL A 31 0.67 -0.06 4.10
N LEU A 32 1.15 -0.28 5.33
CA LEU A 32 2.13 0.59 5.97
C LEU A 32 3.43 0.70 5.15
N CYS A 33 4.01 -0.43 4.74
CA CYS A 33 5.27 -0.48 4.00
C CYS A 33 5.18 0.08 2.57
N HIS A 34 3.97 0.30 2.03
CA HIS A 34 3.78 1.01 0.75
C HIS A 34 3.51 2.49 0.96
N GLU A 35 2.59 2.82 1.88
CA GLU A 35 2.20 4.20 2.16
C GLU A 35 3.36 5.02 2.74
N ALA A 36 4.19 4.43 3.60
CA ALA A 36 5.32 5.15 4.21
C ALA A 36 6.37 5.57 3.16
N PRO A 37 6.92 4.67 2.32
CA PRO A 37 7.81 5.07 1.23
C PRO A 37 7.20 6.07 0.26
N MET A 38 5.95 5.85 -0.15
CA MET A 38 5.27 6.76 -1.06
C MET A 38 5.15 8.17 -0.47
N SER A 39 4.75 8.27 0.80
CA SER A 39 4.64 9.53 1.53
C SER A 39 5.99 10.23 1.67
N ALA A 40 7.06 9.48 1.97
CA ALA A 40 8.41 10.02 2.07
C ALA A 40 8.86 10.67 0.76
N ILE A 41 8.72 9.96 -0.36
CA ILE A 41 9.12 10.51 -1.65
C ILE A 41 8.25 11.72 -1.98
N MET A 42 6.91 11.65 -1.86
CA MET A 42 6.06 12.80 -2.18
C MET A 42 6.38 14.05 -1.35
N MET A 43 6.67 13.88 -0.06
CA MET A 43 6.97 15.00 0.83
C MET A 43 8.31 15.66 0.52
N PHE A 44 9.32 14.87 0.17
CA PHE A 44 10.70 15.33 0.02
C PHE A 44 11.16 15.47 -1.43
N LEU A 45 10.34 15.07 -2.39
CA LEU A 45 10.62 15.16 -3.83
C LEU A 45 11.05 16.57 -4.27
N PRO A 46 10.37 17.68 -3.86
CA PRO A 46 10.77 19.00 -4.29
C PRO A 46 12.16 19.40 -3.77
N MET A 47 12.53 18.93 -2.57
CA MET A 47 13.86 19.16 -2.00
C MET A 47 14.90 18.33 -2.76
N TYR A 48 14.64 17.06 -3.03
CA TYR A 48 15.52 16.20 -3.82
C TYR A 48 15.79 16.78 -5.23
N MET A 49 14.74 17.23 -5.93
CA MET A 49 14.88 17.84 -7.27
C MET A 49 15.71 19.13 -7.26
N ARG A 50 15.65 19.90 -6.17
CA ARG A 50 16.46 21.11 -5.99
C ARG A 50 17.91 20.77 -5.64
N ASP A 51 18.11 19.91 -4.66
CA ASP A 51 19.41 19.66 -4.03
C ASP A 51 20.31 18.79 -4.92
N VAL A 52 19.76 17.74 -5.56
CA VAL A 52 20.52 16.77 -6.35
C VAL A 52 20.42 17.03 -7.85
N LEU A 53 19.22 17.36 -8.35
CA LEU A 53 18.99 17.54 -9.79
C LEU A 53 19.13 18.99 -10.26
N HIS A 54 19.30 19.93 -9.33
CA HIS A 54 19.48 21.37 -9.57
C HIS A 54 18.40 21.99 -10.48
N PHE A 55 17.14 21.57 -10.32
CA PHE A 55 16.02 22.21 -11.02
C PHE A 55 15.69 23.58 -10.42
N CYS A 56 15.41 24.55 -11.29
CA CYS A 56 14.90 25.86 -10.88
C CYS A 56 13.53 25.73 -10.19
N MET A 57 13.27 26.55 -9.16
CA MET A 57 12.04 26.48 -8.35
C MET A 57 10.74 26.52 -9.16
N LYS A 58 10.67 27.33 -10.24
CA LYS A 58 9.47 27.40 -11.11
C LYS A 58 9.17 26.07 -11.80
N THR A 59 10.18 25.41 -12.37
CA THR A 59 10.03 24.12 -13.06
C THR A 59 9.80 22.99 -12.06
N ASN A 60 10.37 23.10 -10.86
CA ASN A 60 10.22 22.12 -9.79
C ASN A 60 8.75 21.87 -9.41
N GLY A 61 7.93 22.92 -9.37
CA GLY A 61 6.50 22.79 -9.08
C GLY A 61 5.74 21.96 -10.11
N MET A 62 6.00 22.19 -11.41
CA MET A 62 5.38 21.42 -12.49
C MET A 62 5.88 19.96 -12.52
N LEU A 63 7.19 19.75 -12.32
CA LEU A 63 7.79 18.41 -12.32
C LEU A 63 7.34 17.59 -11.11
N SER A 64 7.14 18.21 -9.94
CA SER A 64 6.66 17.53 -8.74
C SER A 64 5.20 17.07 -8.85
N ALA A 65 4.42 17.64 -9.78
CA ALA A 65 3.06 17.19 -10.04
C ALA A 65 3.01 15.91 -10.92
N LEU A 66 4.06 15.63 -11.71
CA LEU A 66 4.08 14.50 -12.63
C LEU A 66 3.94 13.14 -11.94
N PRO A 67 4.66 12.83 -10.84
CA PRO A 67 4.51 11.54 -10.18
C PRO A 67 3.10 11.32 -9.63
N ILE A 68 2.44 12.37 -9.16
CA ILE A 68 1.06 12.29 -8.68
C ILE A 68 0.11 11.96 -9.84
N ALA A 69 0.29 12.60 -11.00
CA ALA A 69 -0.47 12.26 -12.20
C ALA A 69 -0.21 10.82 -12.66
N CYS A 70 1.04 10.37 -12.66
CA CYS A 70 1.42 8.99 -12.99
C CYS A 70 0.77 7.99 -12.03
N PHE A 71 0.76 8.28 -10.73
CA PHE A 71 0.09 7.46 -9.73
C PHE A 71 -1.40 7.29 -10.04
N LEU A 72 -2.11 8.37 -10.36
CA LEU A 72 -3.52 8.31 -10.70
C LEU A 72 -3.78 7.44 -11.93
N VAL A 73 -3.01 7.64 -13.01
CA VAL A 73 -3.14 6.86 -14.25
C VAL A 73 -2.90 5.37 -13.98
N PHE A 74 -1.79 5.03 -13.32
CA PHE A 74 -1.43 3.64 -13.06
C PHE A 74 -2.40 2.98 -12.09
N LYS A 75 -2.91 3.71 -11.09
CA LYS A 75 -3.93 3.21 -10.17
C LYS A 75 -5.20 2.83 -10.92
N ILE A 76 -5.70 3.70 -11.81
CA ILE A 76 -6.88 3.42 -12.63
C ILE A 76 -6.64 2.19 -13.51
N LEU A 77 -5.51 2.14 -14.22
CA LEU A 77 -5.13 1.00 -15.05
C LEU A 77 -5.06 -0.30 -14.24
N ALA A 78 -4.43 -0.28 -13.06
CA ALA A 78 -4.31 -1.44 -12.19
C ALA A 78 -5.68 -1.94 -11.71
N THR A 79 -6.60 -1.04 -11.34
CA THR A 79 -7.95 -1.42 -10.91
C THR A 79 -8.77 -2.04 -12.05
N HIS A 80 -8.70 -1.48 -13.26
CA HIS A 80 -9.35 -2.07 -14.43
C HIS A 80 -8.74 -3.42 -14.81
N LEU A 81 -7.41 -3.52 -14.79
CA LEU A 81 -6.71 -4.78 -15.04
C LEU A 81 -7.11 -5.86 -14.02
N ASN A 82 -7.17 -5.51 -12.74
CA ASN A 82 -7.63 -6.42 -11.70
C ASN A 82 -9.06 -6.89 -11.96
N GLN A 83 -9.97 -5.98 -12.31
CA GLN A 83 -11.35 -6.34 -12.63
C GLN A 83 -11.44 -7.24 -13.88
N MET A 84 -10.70 -6.94 -14.94
CA MET A 84 -10.63 -7.77 -16.15
C MET A 84 -10.12 -9.18 -15.84
N LEU A 85 -9.03 -9.29 -15.06
CA LEU A 85 -8.46 -10.59 -14.65
C LEU A 85 -9.42 -11.40 -13.77
N GLN A 86 -10.19 -10.75 -12.90
CA GLN A 86 -11.20 -11.43 -12.08
C GLN A 86 -12.39 -11.91 -12.92
N VAL A 87 -12.91 -11.07 -13.82
CA VAL A 87 -14.16 -11.38 -14.54
C VAL A 87 -13.92 -12.29 -15.75
N VAL A 88 -12.87 -12.04 -16.54
CA VAL A 88 -12.63 -12.77 -17.79
C VAL A 88 -11.85 -14.06 -17.52
N PHE A 89 -10.81 -13.98 -16.69
CA PHE A 89 -9.93 -15.12 -16.44
C PHE A 89 -10.27 -15.88 -15.16
N GLN A 90 -11.26 -15.41 -14.37
CA GLN A 90 -11.73 -16.05 -13.13
C GLN A 90 -10.59 -16.40 -12.16
N ILE A 91 -9.53 -15.57 -12.15
CA ILE A 91 -8.36 -15.78 -11.29
C ILE A 91 -8.77 -15.48 -9.84
N ASP A 92 -8.32 -16.34 -8.93
CA ASP A 92 -8.55 -16.17 -7.50
C ASP A 92 -8.05 -14.81 -6.98
N ARG A 93 -8.83 -14.22 -6.07
CA ARG A 93 -8.60 -12.88 -5.51
C ARG A 93 -7.29 -12.80 -4.73
N THR A 94 -6.95 -13.85 -3.98
CA THR A 94 -5.69 -13.89 -3.21
C THR A 94 -4.49 -13.96 -4.14
N THR A 95 -4.60 -14.75 -5.21
CA THR A 95 -3.53 -14.86 -6.22
C THR A 95 -3.29 -13.53 -6.92
N LEU A 96 -4.37 -12.84 -7.33
CA LEU A 96 -4.25 -11.51 -7.92
C LEU A 96 -3.67 -10.49 -6.95
N ALA A 97 -4.18 -10.45 -5.71
CA ALA A 97 -3.67 -9.57 -4.66
C ALA A 97 -2.15 -9.69 -4.49
N LYS A 98 -1.64 -10.94 -4.42
CA LYS A 98 -0.21 -11.23 -4.32
C LYS A 98 0.56 -10.76 -5.56
N GLY A 99 0.04 -11.02 -6.76
CA GLY A 99 0.65 -10.58 -8.01
C GLY A 99 0.73 -9.05 -8.14
N PHE A 100 -0.37 -8.34 -7.87
CA PHE A 100 -0.41 -6.88 -7.87
C PHE A 100 0.51 -6.29 -6.81
N ASN A 101 0.53 -6.85 -5.60
CA ASN A 101 1.45 -6.41 -4.56
C ASN A 101 2.91 -6.62 -4.97
N PHE A 102 3.25 -7.77 -5.55
CA PHE A 102 4.60 -8.06 -6.02
C PHE A 102 5.07 -7.04 -7.07
N VAL A 103 4.25 -6.78 -8.08
CA VAL A 103 4.53 -5.78 -9.13
C VAL A 103 4.65 -4.38 -8.53
N ALA A 104 3.77 -4.00 -7.60
CA ALA A 104 3.82 -2.72 -6.92
C ALA A 104 5.14 -2.54 -6.14
N CYS A 105 5.56 -3.56 -5.37
CA CYS A 105 6.80 -3.50 -4.59
C CYS A 105 8.04 -3.41 -5.48
N LEU A 106 8.13 -4.28 -6.49
CA LEU A 106 9.26 -4.28 -7.42
C LEU A 106 9.35 -2.96 -8.18
N GLY A 107 8.21 -2.40 -8.61
CA GLY A 107 8.18 -1.11 -9.29
C GLY A 107 8.57 0.03 -8.34
N LEU A 108 7.91 0.17 -7.20
CA LEU A 108 8.19 1.24 -6.23
C LEU A 108 9.65 1.17 -5.74
N GLY A 109 10.06 0.04 -5.18
CA GLY A 109 11.40 -0.12 -4.62
C GLY A 109 12.50 -0.21 -5.66
N GLY A 110 12.32 -0.99 -6.73
CA GLY A 110 13.33 -1.20 -7.77
C GLY A 110 13.68 0.08 -8.54
N PHE A 111 12.67 0.88 -8.91
CA PHE A 111 12.94 2.16 -9.56
C PHE A 111 13.54 3.19 -8.60
N LEU A 112 13.15 3.23 -7.31
CA LEU A 112 13.81 4.11 -6.33
C LEU A 112 15.28 3.76 -6.13
N LEU A 113 15.60 2.48 -6.01
CA LEU A 113 16.98 2.03 -5.89
C LEU A 113 17.79 2.38 -7.16
N SER A 114 17.17 2.31 -8.34
CA SER A 114 17.80 2.70 -9.60
C SER A 114 18.13 4.20 -9.65
N VAL A 115 17.30 5.05 -9.04
CA VAL A 115 17.52 6.52 -8.99
C VAL A 115 18.76 6.89 -8.18
N THR A 116 19.16 6.08 -7.20
CA THR A 116 20.27 6.38 -6.28
C THR A 116 21.58 6.67 -7.02
N ASN A 117 21.84 6.02 -8.15
CA ASN A 117 23.09 6.18 -8.90
C ASN A 117 23.08 7.38 -9.85
N LEU A 118 21.94 8.05 -10.03
CA LEU A 118 21.79 9.11 -11.01
C LEU A 118 22.22 10.48 -10.45
N ASP A 119 22.79 11.29 -11.34
CA ASP A 119 23.28 12.64 -11.08
C ASP A 119 22.51 13.69 -11.89
N CYS A 120 22.86 14.96 -11.68
CA CYS A 120 22.35 16.11 -12.42
C CYS A 120 22.47 15.97 -13.95
N GLN A 121 23.49 15.25 -14.45
CA GLN A 121 23.65 14.96 -15.88
C GLN A 121 22.47 14.15 -16.46
N ASN A 122 21.86 13.29 -15.65
CA ASN A 122 20.75 12.40 -16.03
C ASN A 122 19.44 12.80 -15.34
N ARG A 123 19.24 14.10 -15.07
CA ARG A 123 18.08 14.61 -14.32
C ARG A 123 16.71 14.22 -14.90
N ILE A 124 16.58 14.15 -16.23
CA ILE A 124 15.32 13.74 -16.87
C ILE A 124 15.03 12.26 -16.59
N THR A 125 16.04 11.40 -16.72
CA THR A 125 15.94 9.97 -16.40
C THR A 125 15.56 9.76 -14.94
N ALA A 126 16.15 10.53 -14.01
CA ALA A 126 15.79 10.46 -12.60
C ALA A 126 14.32 10.80 -12.36
N VAL A 127 13.80 11.85 -12.99
CA VAL A 127 12.37 12.21 -12.89
C VAL A 127 11.49 11.11 -13.47
N ILE A 128 11.82 10.55 -14.64
CA ILE A 128 11.06 9.45 -15.25
C ILE A 128 11.00 8.24 -14.32
N LEU A 129 12.12 7.85 -13.72
CA LEU A 129 12.16 6.70 -12.81
C LEU A 129 11.39 6.96 -11.51
N ILE A 130 11.42 8.17 -10.97
CA ILE A 130 10.59 8.56 -9.82
C ILE A 130 9.10 8.52 -10.19
N CYS A 131 8.73 9.01 -11.37
CA CYS A 131 7.36 8.94 -11.89
C CYS A 131 6.90 7.50 -12.07
N LEU A 132 7.74 6.64 -12.63
CA LEU A 132 7.46 5.20 -12.78
C LEU A 132 7.32 4.54 -11.43
N SER A 133 8.24 4.79 -10.50
CA SER A 133 8.20 4.27 -9.13
C SER A 133 6.87 4.56 -8.43
N ILE A 134 6.50 5.85 -8.37
CA ILE A 134 5.23 6.28 -7.76
C ILE A 134 4.02 5.81 -8.59
N GLY A 135 4.16 5.71 -9.92
CA GLY A 135 3.17 5.10 -10.80
C GLY A 135 2.87 3.65 -10.39
N PHE A 136 3.90 2.81 -10.26
CA PHE A 136 3.75 1.42 -9.83
C PHE A 136 3.18 1.27 -8.41
N ALA A 137 3.36 2.26 -7.53
CA ALA A 137 2.65 2.29 -6.25
C ALA A 137 1.11 2.29 -6.44
N GLY A 138 0.59 2.73 -7.60
CA GLY A 138 -0.84 2.60 -7.95
C GLY A 138 -1.36 1.16 -7.92
N PHE A 139 -0.51 0.17 -8.23
CA PHE A 139 -0.85 -1.26 -8.20
C PHE A 139 -1.07 -1.77 -6.76
N HIS A 140 -0.66 -1.02 -5.75
CA HIS A 140 -0.93 -1.32 -4.34
C HIS A 140 -2.43 -1.37 -4.02
N THR A 141 -3.24 -0.56 -4.72
CA THR A 141 -4.69 -0.46 -4.46
C THR A 141 -5.39 -1.81 -4.60
N PRO A 142 -5.36 -2.48 -5.77
CA PRO A 142 -5.90 -3.84 -5.90
C PRO A 142 -5.05 -4.91 -5.18
N GLY A 143 -3.76 -4.65 -4.92
CA GLY A 143 -2.86 -5.62 -4.30
C GLY A 143 -3.11 -5.85 -2.81
N CYS A 144 -3.11 -4.79 -2.00
CA CYS A 144 -3.16 -4.90 -0.54
C CYS A 144 -4.33 -4.12 0.08
N LEU A 145 -4.67 -2.94 -0.45
CA LEU A 145 -5.75 -2.14 0.12
C LEU A 145 -7.11 -2.82 -0.07
N SER A 146 -7.44 -3.23 -1.29
CA SER A 146 -8.68 -3.98 -1.57
C SER A 146 -8.70 -5.33 -0.84
N THR A 147 -7.54 -5.98 -0.72
CA THR A 147 -7.36 -7.23 0.03
C THR A 147 -7.69 -7.03 1.50
N LEU A 148 -7.12 -6.00 2.14
CA LEU A 148 -7.40 -5.64 3.52
C LEU A 148 -8.90 -5.44 3.75
N LEU A 149 -9.62 -4.80 2.82
CA LEU A 149 -11.07 -4.61 2.96
C LEU A 149 -11.86 -5.91 2.78
N SER A 150 -11.35 -6.83 1.97
CA SER A 150 -12.01 -8.10 1.64
C SER A 150 -11.93 -9.14 2.75
N ILE A 151 -10.91 -9.09 3.61
CA ILE A 151 -10.75 -10.06 4.70
C ILE A 151 -11.85 -9.96 5.77
N ALA A 152 -12.49 -8.80 5.91
CA ALA A 152 -13.59 -8.60 6.85
C ALA A 152 -14.53 -7.47 6.38
N PRO A 153 -15.39 -7.73 5.38
CA PRO A 153 -16.24 -6.71 4.76
C PRO A 153 -17.14 -5.98 5.78
N THR A 154 -17.68 -6.72 6.76
CA THR A 154 -18.50 -6.21 7.86
C THR A 154 -17.76 -5.21 8.76
N PHE A 155 -16.44 -5.36 8.89
CA PHE A 155 -15.57 -4.54 9.74
C PHE A 155 -14.55 -3.73 8.92
N SER A 156 -14.79 -3.57 7.62
CA SER A 156 -13.88 -2.95 6.65
C SER A 156 -13.46 -1.53 7.05
N GLY A 157 -14.40 -0.72 7.56
CA GLY A 157 -14.10 0.60 8.11
C GLY A 157 -13.12 0.53 9.29
N THR A 158 -13.36 -0.36 10.25
CA THR A 158 -12.51 -0.50 11.44
C THR A 158 -11.09 -0.93 11.10
N ILE A 159 -10.94 -1.96 10.26
CA ILE A 159 -9.60 -2.46 9.87
C ILE A 159 -8.84 -1.44 9.01
N ALA A 160 -9.54 -0.71 8.14
CA ALA A 160 -8.94 0.36 7.34
C ALA A 160 -8.47 1.49 8.26
N SER A 161 -9.28 1.93 9.22
CA SER A 161 -8.88 2.97 10.18
C SER A 161 -7.65 2.56 10.99
N ILE A 162 -7.55 1.29 11.43
CA ILE A 162 -6.35 0.79 12.12
C ILE A 162 -5.12 0.86 11.20
N ALA A 163 -5.25 0.41 9.95
CA ALA A 163 -4.14 0.47 8.99
C ALA A 163 -3.67 1.90 8.72
N TYR A 164 -4.62 2.81 8.44
CA TYR A 164 -4.31 4.21 8.17
C TYR A 164 -3.84 4.97 9.41
N PHE A 165 -4.22 4.54 10.61
CA PHE A 165 -3.64 5.08 11.84
C PHE A 165 -2.14 4.83 11.90
N PHE A 166 -1.69 3.60 11.66
CA PHE A 166 -0.25 3.28 11.60
C PHE A 166 0.45 4.00 10.45
N ALA A 167 -0.17 4.08 9.27
CA ALA A 167 0.36 4.85 8.15
C ALA A 167 0.54 6.33 8.53
N SER A 168 -0.44 6.94 9.20
CA SER A 168 -0.38 8.33 9.66
C SER A 168 0.75 8.56 10.67
N VAL A 169 0.90 7.64 11.64
CA VAL A 169 2.00 7.68 12.61
C VAL A 169 3.36 7.61 11.88
N SER A 170 3.50 6.73 10.89
CA SER A 170 4.73 6.67 10.10
C SER A 170 4.99 7.97 9.32
N ALA A 171 3.95 8.58 8.75
CA ALA A 171 4.05 9.85 8.04
C ALA A 171 4.47 11.01 8.95
N MET A 172 4.13 10.97 10.25
CA MET A 172 4.63 11.93 11.23
C MET A 172 6.11 11.74 11.58
N ILE A 173 6.61 10.51 11.51
CA ILE A 173 8.00 10.16 11.85
C ILE A 173 8.96 10.45 10.68
N ILE A 174 8.52 10.21 9.44
CA ILE A 174 9.32 10.39 8.22
C ILE A 174 10.08 11.74 8.18
N PRO A 175 9.48 12.90 8.48
CA PRO A 175 10.18 14.18 8.39
C PRO A 175 11.30 14.31 9.42
N LEU A 176 11.11 13.73 10.61
CA LEU A 176 12.12 13.74 11.67
C LEU A 176 13.33 12.90 11.24
N VAL A 177 13.07 11.72 10.67
CA VAL A 177 14.13 10.83 10.16
C VAL A 177 14.85 11.48 8.98
N VAL A 178 14.13 11.92 7.94
CA VAL A 178 14.76 12.48 6.74
C VAL A 178 15.57 13.73 7.06
N LYS A 179 15.08 14.64 7.93
CA LYS A 179 15.84 15.83 8.33
C LYS A 179 17.05 15.52 9.22
N SER A 180 17.06 14.38 9.92
CA SER A 180 18.25 13.93 10.66
C SER A 180 19.34 13.37 9.74
N VAL A 181 18.95 12.86 8.57
CA VAL A 181 19.88 12.29 7.58
C VAL A 181 20.37 13.35 6.59
N VAL A 182 19.47 14.20 6.10
CA VAL A 182 19.76 15.25 5.11
C VAL A 182 20.06 16.55 5.84
N ILE A 183 21.33 16.77 6.18
CA ILE A 183 21.79 17.97 6.88
C ILE A 183 22.28 19.02 5.87
N TYR A 184 23.09 18.57 4.90
CA TYR A 184 23.74 19.45 3.94
C TYR A 184 23.11 19.41 2.54
N GLY A 185 22.16 18.51 2.30
CA GLY A 185 21.50 18.35 1.00
C GLY A 185 22.40 17.66 -0.03
N THR A 186 23.38 16.89 0.41
CA THR A 186 24.33 16.23 -0.50
C THR A 186 23.69 15.01 -1.17
N LYS A 187 24.22 14.64 -2.34
CA LYS A 187 23.78 13.42 -3.03
C LYS A 187 23.87 12.18 -2.14
N ALA A 188 24.94 12.04 -1.37
CA ALA A 188 25.15 10.87 -0.50
C ALA A 188 24.08 10.74 0.59
N GLU A 189 23.68 11.85 1.21
CA GLU A 189 22.58 11.86 2.18
C GLU A 189 21.25 11.45 1.53
N TRP A 190 20.96 11.98 0.34
CA TRP A 190 19.75 11.60 -0.41
C TRP A 190 19.77 10.15 -0.89
N GLN A 191 20.92 9.61 -1.26
CA GLN A 191 21.09 8.20 -1.59
C GLN A 191 20.70 7.31 -0.40
N LEU A 192 21.13 7.65 0.82
CA LEU A 192 20.74 6.91 2.03
C LEU A 192 19.22 6.90 2.23
N VAL A 193 18.57 8.07 2.06
CA VAL A 193 17.11 8.18 2.17
C VAL A 193 16.41 7.32 1.10
N LEU A 194 16.85 7.38 -0.15
CA LEU A 194 16.28 6.61 -1.27
C LEU A 194 16.49 5.10 -1.10
N ILE A 195 17.67 4.68 -0.64
CA ILE A 195 17.98 3.27 -0.36
C ILE A 195 17.09 2.75 0.76
N ALA A 196 17.02 3.45 1.89
CA ALA A 196 16.18 3.05 3.01
C ALA A 196 14.70 2.93 2.60
N THR A 197 14.22 3.93 1.85
CA THR A 197 12.85 3.97 1.33
C THR A 197 12.57 2.82 0.36
N GLY A 198 13.50 2.56 -0.57
CA GLY A 198 13.41 1.46 -1.53
C GLY A 198 13.42 0.08 -0.86
N CYS A 199 14.27 -0.12 0.16
CA CYS A 199 14.31 -1.35 0.94
C CYS A 199 12.99 -1.60 1.68
N ILE A 200 12.43 -0.58 2.34
CA ILE A 200 11.14 -0.68 3.03
C ILE A 200 10.03 -1.05 2.05
N ALA A 201 10.02 -0.45 0.85
CA ALA A 201 9.04 -0.73 -0.20
C ALA A 201 9.10 -2.18 -0.73
N LEU A 202 10.24 -2.87 -0.58
CA LEU A 202 10.40 -4.26 -1.02
C LEU A 202 10.03 -5.29 0.06
N LEU A 203 9.96 -4.90 1.34
CA LEU A 203 9.61 -5.82 2.43
C LEU A 203 8.28 -6.56 2.20
N PRO A 204 7.20 -5.94 1.68
CA PRO A 204 5.93 -6.63 1.46
C PRO A 204 5.99 -7.79 0.48
N VAL A 205 7.00 -7.84 -0.39
CA VAL A 205 7.22 -9.00 -1.27
C VAL A 205 7.33 -10.28 -0.45
N VAL A 206 8.03 -10.25 0.69
CA VAL A 206 8.28 -11.44 1.49
C VAL A 206 7.04 -11.77 2.32
N PHE A 207 6.60 -10.85 3.18
CA PHE A 207 5.58 -11.18 4.17
C PHE A 207 4.18 -11.32 3.57
N PHE A 208 3.82 -10.52 2.58
CA PHE A 208 2.49 -10.59 1.96
C PHE A 208 2.35 -11.82 1.05
N THR A 209 3.43 -12.25 0.40
CA THR A 209 3.43 -13.50 -0.37
C THR A 209 3.24 -14.70 0.54
N LEU A 210 3.87 -14.70 1.72
CA LEU A 210 3.80 -15.80 2.69
C LEU A 210 2.47 -15.83 3.46
N PHE A 211 1.99 -14.69 3.97
CA PHE A 211 0.88 -14.64 4.93
C PHE A 211 -0.35 -13.86 4.44
N GLY A 212 -0.25 -13.17 3.31
CA GLY A 212 -1.36 -12.41 2.73
C GLY A 212 -2.46 -13.32 2.19
N SER A 213 -3.71 -12.95 2.46
CA SER A 213 -4.92 -13.54 1.90
C SER A 213 -5.97 -12.46 1.66
N ALA A 214 -6.72 -12.61 0.56
CA ALA A 214 -7.88 -11.79 0.21
C ALA A 214 -9.21 -12.44 0.63
N GLU A 215 -9.17 -13.63 1.23
CA GLU A 215 -10.35 -14.36 1.65
C GLU A 215 -10.91 -13.83 2.97
N GLU A 216 -12.23 -13.83 3.07
CA GLU A 216 -12.95 -13.43 4.27
C GLU A 216 -12.55 -14.34 5.44
N GLN A 217 -12.12 -13.73 6.54
CA GLN A 217 -11.60 -14.44 7.69
C GLN A 217 -12.74 -15.01 8.55
N PRO A 218 -12.53 -16.19 9.19
CA PRO A 218 -13.60 -16.84 9.97
C PRO A 218 -14.17 -16.00 11.11
N TRP A 219 -13.37 -15.10 11.69
CA TRP A 219 -13.82 -14.19 12.75
C TRP A 219 -14.67 -13.03 12.24
N ALA A 220 -14.67 -12.77 10.93
CA ALA A 220 -15.47 -11.73 10.29
C ALA A 220 -16.82 -12.24 9.77
N GLN A 221 -16.96 -13.57 9.61
CA GLN A 221 -18.17 -14.20 9.11
C GLN A 221 -19.34 -14.03 10.09
N PRO A 222 -20.56 -13.75 9.59
CA PRO A 222 -21.76 -13.70 10.42
C PRO A 222 -21.99 -15.05 11.13
N GLN A 223 -22.22 -15.01 12.44
CA GLN A 223 -22.27 -16.16 13.36
C GLN A 223 -23.39 -17.19 13.08
N GLN A 224 -24.21 -17.00 12.03
CA GLN A 224 -25.29 -17.92 11.63
C GLN A 224 -24.80 -19.25 11.05
N ALA A 225 -23.58 -19.31 10.49
CA ALA A 225 -23.06 -20.53 9.84
C ALA A 225 -22.73 -21.69 10.81
N LYS A 226 -22.68 -21.45 12.13
CA LYS A 226 -22.41 -22.51 13.13
C LYS A 226 -23.66 -23.16 13.72
N LEU A 227 -24.85 -22.62 13.49
CA LEU A 227 -26.11 -23.15 14.04
C LEU A 227 -26.83 -24.11 13.09
N SER A 228 -26.54 -24.08 11.79
CA SER A 228 -27.17 -24.95 10.79
C SER A 228 -26.54 -26.34 10.67
N THR A 229 -25.34 -26.57 11.21
CA THR A 229 -24.71 -27.91 11.23
C THR A 229 -25.07 -28.73 12.47
N VAL A 230 -25.54 -28.10 13.55
CA VAL A 230 -25.94 -28.80 14.79
C VAL A 230 -27.42 -29.22 14.75
N SER A 231 -28.26 -28.56 13.95
CA SER A 231 -29.70 -28.85 13.87
C SER A 231 -30.08 -29.94 12.87
N VAL A 232 -29.13 -30.51 12.10
CA VAL A 232 -29.40 -31.61 11.15
C VAL A 232 -29.17 -33.00 11.78
N GLU A 233 -28.59 -33.09 12.99
CA GLU A 233 -28.36 -34.36 13.69
C GLU A 233 -29.52 -34.82 14.60
N LYS A 234 -30.68 -34.16 14.53
CA LYS A 234 -31.88 -34.61 15.25
C LYS A 234 -33.08 -34.46 14.35
N PHE A 235 -33.31 -35.42 13.46
CA PHE A 235 -34.62 -35.99 13.11
C PHE A 235 -34.40 -37.29 12.33
#